data_AF-A0A4U9CWT3-F1
#
_entry.id   AF-A0A4U9CWT3-F1
#
_cell.length_a   1.000
_cell.length_b   1.000
_cell.length_c   1.000
_cell.angle_alpha   90.00
_cell.angle_beta   90.00
_cell.angle_gamma   90.00
#
_symmetry.space_group_name_H-M   'P 1'
#
loop_
_entity.id
_entity.type
_entity.pdbx_description
1 polymer ?
#
loop_
_entity_poly.entity_id
_entity_poly.type
_entity_poly.pdbx_seq_one_letter_code
_entity_poly.pdbx_strand_id
1 'polypeptide(L)'
;MAVLHGDDPLAGQPHLPWKLLAGRDIAVFSKGNIQRLVGALAESHRLMLNTRYQVDYIETLYGLVRSRLAIAILPELYTTTYAIRS
;
A
#
# COMPACT_ATOMS: atom_id res chain seq x y z
N MET A 1 4.59 -4.46 2.66
CA MET A 1 5.32 -3.57 1.73
C MET A 1 4.38 -2.55 1.11
N ALA A 2 4.91 -1.41 0.65
CA ALA A 2 4.15 -0.43 -0.11
C ALA A 2 4.39 -0.63 -1.62
N VAL A 3 3.37 -0.45 -2.43
CA VAL A 3 3.45 -0.44 -3.90
C VAL A 3 3.15 0.97 -4.38
N LEU A 4 4.08 1.52 -5.16
CA LEU A 4 4.02 2.89 -5.66
C LEU A 4 4.06 2.88 -7.19
N HIS A 5 3.61 3.97 -7.79
CA HIS A 5 3.82 4.19 -9.21
C HIS A 5 5.32 4.28 -9.51
N GLY A 6 5.78 3.85 -10.68
CA GLY A 6 7.21 3.87 -11.05
C GLY A 6 7.85 5.27 -10.97
N ASP A 7 7.12 6.30 -11.40
CA ASP A 7 7.55 7.70 -11.31
C ASP A 7 7.34 8.35 -9.93
N ASP A 8 6.90 7.60 -8.92
CA ASP A 8 6.79 8.16 -7.58
C ASP A 8 8.20 8.52 -7.06
N PRO A 9 8.41 9.70 -6.44
CA PRO A 9 9.72 10.06 -5.89
C PRO A 9 10.24 9.08 -4.82
N LEU A 10 9.35 8.28 -4.25
CA LEU A 10 9.68 7.26 -3.26
C LEU A 10 9.82 5.85 -3.88
N ALA A 11 9.58 5.71 -5.19
CA ALA A 11 9.77 4.46 -5.91
C ALA A 11 11.25 4.03 -5.86
N GLY A 12 11.49 2.72 -5.71
CA GLY A 12 12.84 2.16 -5.65
C GLY A 12 13.50 2.20 -4.27
N GLN A 13 12.87 2.78 -3.24
CA GLN A 13 13.39 2.68 -1.88
C GLN A 13 13.12 1.28 -1.30
N PRO A 14 14.15 0.50 -0.92
CA PRO A 14 13.98 -0.87 -0.42
C PRO A 14 13.25 -0.91 0.92
N HIS A 15 13.41 0.14 1.73
CA HIS A 15 12.71 0.30 3.00
C HIS A 15 12.05 1.67 3.04
N LEU A 16 10.76 1.72 2.71
CA LEU A 16 10.00 2.96 2.75
C LEU A 16 9.57 3.29 4.19
N PRO A 17 10.03 4.41 4.78
CA PRO A 17 9.58 4.83 6.10
C PRO A 17 8.09 5.23 6.05
N TRP A 18 7.27 4.63 6.90
CA TRP A 18 5.81 4.86 6.89
C TRP A 18 5.40 6.31 7.13
N LYS A 19 6.25 7.12 7.79
CA LYS A 19 6.00 8.56 7.96
C LYS A 19 5.84 9.30 6.63
N LEU A 20 6.48 8.82 5.56
CA LEU A 20 6.41 9.42 4.23
C LEU A 20 5.08 9.12 3.51
N LEU A 21 4.26 8.24 4.10
CA LEU A 21 2.91 7.93 3.62
C LEU A 21 1.86 8.90 4.19
N ALA A 22 2.21 9.70 5.19
CA ALA A 22 1.30 10.66 5.81
C ALA A 22 0.78 11.65 4.76
N GLY A 23 -0.54 11.89 4.77
CA GLY A 23 -1.20 12.79 3.83
C GLY A 23 -1.39 12.22 2.41
N ARG A 24 -0.95 11.00 2.13
CA ARG A 24 -1.16 10.33 0.84
C ARG A 24 -2.40 9.45 0.89
N ASP A 25 -3.13 9.35 -0.22
CA ASP A 25 -4.24 8.41 -0.33
C ASP A 25 -3.72 6.97 -0.38
N ILE A 26 -4.23 6.13 0.52
CA ILE A 26 -3.82 4.74 0.69
C ILE A 26 -4.94 3.79 0.23
N ALA A 27 -4.55 2.79 -0.54
CA ALA A 27 -5.34 1.63 -0.90
C ALA A 27 -4.91 0.40 -0.09
N VAL A 28 -5.87 -0.31 0.50
CA VAL A 28 -5.64 -1.58 1.22
C VAL A 28 -6.65 -2.64 0.78
N PHE A 29 -6.37 -3.90 1.07
CA PHE A 29 -7.36 -4.95 0.87
C PHE A 29 -8.49 -4.87 1.91
N SER A 30 -9.72 -5.11 1.45
CA SER A 30 -10.92 -5.20 2.29
C SER A 30 -11.04 -6.52 3.04
N LYS A 31 -10.41 -7.59 2.52
CA LYS A 31 -10.57 -8.95 3.06
C LYS A 31 -9.51 -9.32 4.09
N GLY A 32 -9.91 -10.18 5.03
CA GLY A 32 -9.04 -10.72 6.07
C GLY A 32 -8.70 -9.70 7.15
N ASN A 33 -7.52 -9.84 7.74
CA ASN A 33 -7.06 -8.97 8.84
C ASN A 33 -6.20 -7.79 8.37
N ILE A 34 -6.08 -7.55 7.06
CA ILE A 34 -5.12 -6.59 6.51
C ILE A 34 -5.43 -5.17 6.96
N GLN A 35 -6.68 -4.74 6.87
CA GLN A 35 -7.08 -3.41 7.33
C GLN A 35 -6.76 -3.21 8.83
N ARG A 36 -7.06 -4.22 9.67
CA ARG A 36 -6.79 -4.18 11.10
C ARG A 36 -5.29 -4.12 11.39
N LEU A 37 -4.49 -4.90 10.66
CA LEU A 37 -3.03 -4.91 10.80
C LEU A 37 -2.41 -3.59 10.36
N VAL A 38 -2.83 -3.04 9.21
CA VAL A 38 -2.37 -1.73 8.72
C VAL A 38 -2.75 -0.63 9.71
N GLY A 39 -3.96 -0.66 10.25
CA GLY A 39 -4.41 0.27 11.29
C GLY A 39 -3.58 0.18 12.57
N ALA A 40 -3.37 -1.03 13.09
CA ALA A 40 -2.57 -1.24 14.30
C ALA A 40 -1.09 -0.83 14.13
N LEU A 41 -0.52 -1.05 12.94
CA LEU A 41 0.82 -0.57 12.61
C LEU A 41 0.87 0.95 12.50
N ALA A 42 -0.13 1.58 11.88
CA ALA A 42 -0.21 3.04 11.83
C ALA A 42 -0.28 3.64 13.24
N GLU A 43 -1.12 3.07 14.11
CA GLU A 43 -1.28 3.49 15.49
C GLU A 43 0.01 3.34 16.32
N SER A 44 0.71 2.20 16.21
CA SER A 44 1.97 1.97 16.93
C SER A 44 3.05 2.98 16.56
N HIS A 45 3.02 3.48 15.33
CA HIS A 45 3.91 4.54 14.84
C HIS A 45 3.35 5.96 15.02
N ARG A 46 2.17 6.12 15.66
CA ARG A 46 1.44 7.41 15.81
C ARG A 46 1.20 8.12 14.48
N LEU A 47 0.93 7.34 13.44
CA LEU A 47 0.66 7.83 12.09
C LEU A 47 -0.85 7.82 11.84
N MET A 48 -1.34 8.89 11.23
CA MET A 48 -2.68 8.90 10.63
C MET A 48 -2.54 8.59 9.13
N LEU A 49 -2.74 7.32 8.78
CA LEU A 49 -2.82 6.92 7.38
C LEU A 49 -4.20 7.23 6.83
N ASN A 50 -4.25 7.84 5.66
CA ASN A 50 -5.49 8.14 4.97
C ASN A 50 -5.88 6.95 4.07
N THR A 51 -6.54 5.96 4.66
CA THR A 51 -7.05 4.77 3.96
C THR A 51 -8.31 5.13 3.16
N ARG A 52 -8.12 5.77 2.01
CA ARG A 52 -9.20 6.22 1.11
C ARG A 52 -9.85 5.08 0.35
N TYR A 53 -9.09 4.04 -0.02
CA TYR A 53 -9.58 2.95 -0.85
C TYR A 53 -9.44 1.60 -0.14
N GLN A 54 -10.52 0.84 -0.14
CA GLN A 54 -10.54 -0.55 0.30
C GLN A 54 -11.04 -1.39 -0.86
N VAL A 55 -10.24 -2.36 -1.28
CA VAL A 55 -10.49 -3.12 -2.52
C VAL A 55 -10.45 -4.62 -2.25
N ASP A 56 -11.24 -5.37 -2.99
CA ASP A 56 -11.30 -6.84 -2.85
C ASP A 56 -10.32 -7.59 -3.75
N TYR A 57 -9.82 -6.93 -4.80
CA TYR A 57 -9.06 -7.53 -5.90
C TYR A 57 -7.72 -6.82 -6.10
N ILE A 58 -6.67 -7.61 -6.37
CA ILE A 58 -5.31 -7.09 -6.54
C ILE A 58 -5.18 -6.27 -7.83
N GLU A 59 -5.97 -6.60 -8.85
CA GLU A 59 -6.04 -5.89 -10.12
C GLU A 59 -6.54 -4.46 -9.92
N THR A 60 -7.57 -4.27 -9.08
CA THR A 60 -8.09 -2.95 -8.72
C THR A 60 -7.04 -2.14 -7.97
N LEU A 61 -6.34 -2.79 -7.03
CA LEU A 61 -5.25 -2.18 -6.27
C LEU A 61 -4.13 -1.67 -7.20
N TYR A 62 -3.66 -2.50 -8.14
CA TYR A 62 -2.67 -2.09 -9.14
C TYR A 62 -3.23 -1.03 -10.10
N GLY A 63 -4.53 -1.07 -10.44
CA GLY A 63 -5.18 -0.03 -11.24
C GLY A 63 -5.10 1.34 -10.58
N LEU A 64 -5.37 1.42 -9.27
CA LEU A 64 -5.26 2.67 -8.51
C LEU A 64 -3.83 3.22 -8.47
N VAL A 65 -2.85 2.35 -8.27
CA VAL A 65 -1.42 2.74 -8.26
C VAL A 65 -0.97 3.23 -9.64
N ARG A 66 -1.29 2.48 -10.72
CA ARG A 66 -0.94 2.86 -12.10
C ARG A 66 -1.56 4.19 -12.52
N SER A 67 -2.78 4.48 -12.06
CA SER A 67 -3.46 5.75 -12.31
C SER A 67 -3.02 6.89 -11.37
N ARG A 68 -2.03 6.65 -10.49
CA ARG A 68 -1.54 7.61 -9.47
C ARG A 68 -2.61 8.12 -8.50
N LEU A 69 -3.67 7.34 -8.29
CA LEU A 69 -4.77 7.70 -7.38
C LEU A 69 -4.47 7.34 -5.93
N ALA A 70 -3.63 6.33 -5.69
CA ALA A 70 -3.26 5.90 -4.36
C ALA A 70 -1.92 5.17 -4.33
N ILE A 71 -1.30 5.10 -3.15
CA ILE A 71 -0.30 4.09 -2.82
C ILE A 71 -1.01 2.88 -2.27
N ALA A 72 -0.55 1.68 -2.62
CA ALA A 72 -1.10 0.48 -2.01
C ALA A 72 -0.23 -0.07 -0.89
N ILE A 73 -0.85 -0.58 0.18
CA ILE A 73 -0.15 -1.37 1.20
C ILE A 73 -0.54 -2.83 1.05
N LEU A 74 0.47 -3.68 0.79
CA LEU A 74 0.34 -5.11 0.60
C LEU A 74 1.06 -5.89 1.71
N PRO A 75 0.45 -6.96 2.24
CA PRO A 75 1.18 -7.98 3.01
C PRO A 75 2.19 -8.70 2.11
N GLU A 76 3.34 -9.06 2.66
CA GLU A 76 4.45 -9.72 1.94
C GLU A 76 4.04 -11.10 1.36
N LEU A 77 3.04 -11.74 1.94
CA LEU A 77 2.47 -13.00 1.44
C LEU A 77 1.87 -12.87 0.02
N TYR A 78 1.41 -11.67 -0.38
CA TYR A 78 0.85 -11.44 -1.71
C TYR A 78 1.90 -11.02 -2.75
N THR A 79 3.12 -10.69 -2.33
CA THR A 79 4.20 -10.30 -3.26
C THR A 79 4.91 -11.51 -3.86
N THR A 80 5.00 -12.64 -3.17
CA THR A 80 5.66 -13.87 -3.68
C THR A 80 4.97 -14.46 -4.91
N THR A 81 3.64 -14.35 -5.02
CA THR A 81 2.89 -14.91 -6.17
C THR A 81 2.98 -14.04 -7.43
N TYR A 82 3.31 -12.74 -7.31
CA TYR A 82 3.32 -11.79 -8.44
C TYR A 82 4.68 -11.14 -8.72
N ALA A 83 5.71 -11.35 -7.90
CA ALA A 83 7.05 -10.81 -8.11
C ALA A 83 7.86 -11.48 -9.25
N ILE A 84 7.25 -12.39 -10.01
CA ILE A 84 7.87 -12.90 -11.24
C ILE A 84 7.32 -12.09 -12.43
N ARG A 85 8.20 -11.22 -12.96
CA ARG A 85 8.11 -10.45 -14.21
C ARG A 85 7.55 -9.03 -14.10
N SER A 86 8.46 -8.09 -13.90
CA SER A 86 8.56 -6.89 -14.74
C SER A 86 10.03 -6.56 -14.95
#